data_AF-A0AAD9CDK6-F1
#
_entry.id   AF-A0AAD9CDK6-F1
#
_cell.length_a   1.000
_cell.length_b   1.000
_cell.length_c   1.000
_cell.angle_alpha   90.00
_cell.angle_beta   90.00
_cell.angle_gamma   90.00
#
_symmetry.space_group_name_H-M   'P 1'
#
loop_
_entity.id
_entity.type
_entity.pdbx_description
1 polymer ?
#
loop_
_entity_poly.entity_id
_entity_poly.type
_entity_poly.pdbx_seq_one_letter_code
_entity_poly.pdbx_strand_id
1 'polypeptide(L)'
;MSAWLYFTAWATRMEHEVRAVCTDRNTDWSKRVDYEPGTGSKQLFPKMHLETCGGPLSSVRTTVELQNNHIGKGCDRETYSEKSLQKLCGASSGSTDLLPAPSASTNWTASLVTDSGRDSDLIFRFDGHQAAKIPDWVVPQNLTDQFTIATWMKHGPTPGLRAEKETLLCNSDKTEMNRHHYSLYVHNCRLVFLLRRDFTQVDTFRPAEFHWKLEQICDKEWHYYVINVEFPVVTLYVDGVTYDPYLVTDDWPIHPSQIDVQLT
;
A
#
# COMPACT_ATOMS: atom_id res chain seq x y z
N MET A 1 -22.26 28.94 94.99
CA MET A 1 -21.31 29.00 93.85
C MET A 1 -20.76 27.59 93.69
N SER A 2 -21.13 26.90 92.62
CA SER A 2 -20.40 25.79 91.98
C SER A 2 -21.31 25.17 90.94
N ALA A 3 -20.80 25.14 89.73
CA ALA A 3 -21.48 24.82 88.49
C ALA A 3 -21.77 23.32 88.36
N TRP A 4 -22.85 23.00 87.64
CA TRP A 4 -23.01 21.71 87.00
C TRP A 4 -23.18 21.97 85.50
N LEU A 5 -22.17 21.59 84.74
CA LEU A 5 -22.16 21.62 83.27
C LEU A 5 -22.98 20.45 82.75
N TYR A 6 -24.07 20.76 82.05
CA TYR A 6 -24.77 19.80 81.19
C TYR A 6 -24.02 19.70 79.86
N PHE A 7 -23.56 18.50 79.50
CA PHE A 7 -23.16 18.19 78.14
C PHE A 7 -24.21 17.30 77.50
N THR A 8 -24.90 17.85 76.51
CA THR A 8 -25.73 17.10 75.57
C THR A 8 -24.97 16.88 74.27
N ALA A 9 -24.92 15.60 73.88
CA ALA A 9 -25.09 15.10 72.51
C ALA A 9 -23.87 15.27 71.56
N TRP A 10 -23.77 14.64 70.40
CA TRP A 10 -24.70 13.86 69.56
C TRP A 10 -23.92 12.70 68.92
N ALA A 11 -24.57 11.56 68.68
CA ALA A 11 -24.02 10.51 67.82
C ALA A 11 -23.89 11.06 66.39
N THR A 12 -22.67 11.18 65.89
CA THR A 12 -22.42 11.58 64.50
C THR A 12 -22.64 10.35 63.62
N ARG A 13 -23.82 10.26 62.99
CA ARG A 13 -24.03 9.34 61.88
C ARG A 13 -23.33 9.94 60.66
N MET A 14 -22.19 9.38 60.26
CA MET A 14 -21.64 9.64 58.93
C MET A 14 -22.51 8.89 57.92
N GLU A 15 -23.40 9.60 57.24
CA GLU A 15 -23.97 9.12 55.99
C GLU A 15 -22.98 9.46 54.87
N HIS A 16 -22.27 8.43 54.39
CA HIS A 16 -21.50 8.53 53.15
C HIS A 16 -22.50 8.52 51.99
N GLU A 17 -22.80 9.69 51.43
CA GLU A 17 -23.49 9.76 50.14
C GLU A 17 -22.46 9.43 49.06
N VAL A 18 -22.41 8.16 48.65
CA VAL A 18 -21.68 7.75 47.46
C VAL A 18 -22.44 8.32 46.26
N ARG A 19 -21.98 9.46 45.73
CA ARG A 19 -22.49 9.96 44.46
C ARG A 19 -22.18 8.94 43.37
N ALA A 20 -23.21 8.55 42.63
CA ALA A 20 -23.12 7.59 41.55
C ALA A 20 -21.97 7.94 40.60
N VAL A 21 -21.19 6.91 40.24
CA VAL A 21 -20.22 6.97 39.15
C VAL A 21 -20.96 7.46 37.91
N CYS A 22 -20.45 8.54 37.30
CA CYS A 22 -20.96 9.10 36.05
C CYS A 22 -21.17 7.96 35.05
N THR A 23 -22.42 7.61 34.77
CA THR A 23 -22.73 6.62 33.74
C THR A 23 -22.81 7.33 32.40
N ASP A 24 -21.80 7.11 31.56
CA ASP A 24 -21.85 7.46 30.15
C ASP A 24 -23.01 6.72 29.50
N ARG A 25 -24.09 7.44 29.18
CA ARG A 25 -25.23 6.88 28.46
C ARG A 25 -25.15 7.30 27.00
N ASN A 26 -24.25 6.68 26.26
CA ASN A 26 -24.07 6.95 24.83
C ASN A 26 -24.59 5.75 24.01
N THR A 27 -25.85 5.81 23.56
CA THR A 27 -26.59 4.64 23.02
C THR A 27 -26.80 4.63 21.51
N ASP A 28 -26.23 5.55 20.72
CA ASP A 28 -26.46 5.53 19.26
C ASP A 28 -25.26 6.12 18.48
N TRP A 29 -24.18 5.35 18.36
CA TRP A 29 -23.08 5.64 17.43
C TRP A 29 -23.01 4.56 16.36
N SER A 30 -22.92 4.99 15.10
CA SER A 30 -22.57 4.09 14.02
C SER A 30 -21.11 3.70 14.17
N LYS A 31 -20.83 2.40 14.30
CA LYS A 31 -19.45 1.87 14.35
C LYS A 31 -18.66 2.10 13.07
N ARG A 32 -19.35 2.56 12.03
CA ARG A 32 -18.83 2.77 10.69
C ARG A 32 -19.52 3.98 10.08
N VAL A 33 -18.71 4.88 9.52
CA VAL A 33 -19.18 6.03 8.74
C VAL A 33 -18.52 5.92 7.38
N ASP A 34 -19.30 5.64 6.34
CA ASP A 34 -18.79 5.66 4.97
C ASP A 34 -18.71 7.12 4.51
N TYR A 35 -17.57 7.54 3.96
CA TYR A 35 -17.33 8.90 3.47
C TYR A 35 -17.12 8.84 1.97
N GLU A 36 -17.93 9.58 1.21
CA GLU A 36 -17.83 9.63 -0.25
C GLU A 36 -17.14 10.93 -0.67
N PRO A 37 -16.13 10.88 -1.57
CA PRO A 37 -15.42 12.07 -2.03
C PRO A 37 -16.37 13.15 -2.61
N GLY A 38 -16.02 14.42 -2.42
CA GLY A 38 -16.81 15.55 -2.93
C GLY A 38 -18.06 15.90 -2.13
N THR A 39 -18.46 15.08 -1.15
CA THR A 39 -19.65 15.34 -0.30
C THR A 39 -19.43 16.37 0.82
N GLY A 40 -18.19 16.88 0.95
CA GLY A 40 -17.84 17.89 1.95
C GLY A 40 -17.71 17.34 3.37
N SER A 41 -17.71 18.20 4.38
CA SER A 41 -17.52 17.78 5.78
C SER A 41 -18.67 16.91 6.29
N LYS A 42 -18.36 15.73 6.86
CA LYS A 42 -19.35 14.82 7.46
C LYS A 42 -19.25 14.82 9.00
N GLN A 43 -20.38 14.97 9.68
CA GLN A 43 -20.41 14.93 11.15
C GLN A 43 -20.29 13.48 11.65
N LEU A 44 -19.25 13.22 12.45
CA LEU A 44 -19.00 11.90 13.03
C LEU A 44 -19.89 11.61 14.24
N PHE A 45 -20.22 12.65 15.02
CA PHE A 45 -21.01 12.52 16.25
C PHE A 45 -22.13 13.57 16.32
N PRO A 46 -23.11 13.55 15.40
CA PRO A 46 -24.15 14.57 15.32
C PRO A 46 -25.06 14.62 16.56
N LYS A 47 -25.11 13.53 17.34
CA LYS A 47 -25.92 13.39 18.56
C LYS A 47 -25.10 13.40 19.85
N MET A 48 -23.82 13.80 19.80
CA MET A 48 -22.99 13.80 21.01
C MET A 48 -23.49 14.88 21.98
N HIS A 49 -23.90 14.45 23.18
CA HIS A 49 -24.32 15.34 24.24
C HIS A 49 -23.68 14.91 25.55
N LEU A 50 -23.19 15.87 26.33
CA LEU A 50 -22.60 15.66 27.64
C LEU A 50 -23.56 16.23 28.69
N GLU A 51 -24.20 15.35 29.45
CA GLU A 51 -24.98 15.75 30.62
C GLU A 51 -24.08 15.79 31.86
N THR A 52 -24.19 16.87 32.63
CA THR A 52 -23.31 17.10 33.77
C THR A 52 -24.15 17.21 35.04
N CYS A 53 -23.67 16.61 36.13
CA CYS A 53 -24.41 16.53 37.38
C CYS A 53 -24.29 17.81 38.19
N GLY A 54 -24.86 18.92 37.71
CA GLY A 54 -25.21 20.14 38.46
C GLY A 54 -24.10 20.87 39.28
N GLY A 55 -22.85 20.43 39.23
CA GLY A 55 -21.71 20.99 39.97
C GLY A 55 -20.65 21.61 39.05
N PRO A 56 -19.75 22.45 39.59
CA PRO A 56 -18.71 23.10 38.81
C PRO A 56 -17.72 22.07 38.25
N LEU A 57 -17.58 22.04 36.92
CA LEU A 57 -16.62 21.20 36.20
C LEU A 57 -15.27 21.88 36.11
N SER A 58 -14.20 21.16 36.47
CA SER A 58 -12.83 21.67 36.40
C SER A 58 -12.22 21.54 35.00
N SER A 59 -12.46 20.43 34.29
CA SER A 59 -12.06 20.26 32.88
C SER A 59 -12.75 19.06 32.24
N VAL A 60 -13.01 19.13 30.93
CA VAL A 60 -13.46 18.00 30.10
C VAL A 60 -12.40 17.78 29.00
N ARG A 61 -11.98 16.52 28.81
CA ARG A 61 -11.07 16.14 27.72
C ARG A 61 -11.73 15.03 26.89
N THR A 62 -11.89 15.28 25.61
CA THR A 62 -12.37 14.29 24.64
C THR A 62 -11.26 14.00 23.65
N THR A 63 -10.98 12.73 23.40
CA THR A 63 -10.01 12.27 22.40
C THR A 63 -10.77 11.46 21.36
N VAL A 64 -10.61 11.78 20.09
CA VAL A 64 -11.16 11.01 18.97
C VAL A 64 -9.99 10.41 18.22
N GLU A 65 -9.94 9.08 18.14
CA GLU A 65 -8.95 8.35 17.37
C GLU A 65 -9.65 7.68 16.18
N LEU A 66 -9.25 8.04 14.96
CA LEU A 66 -9.72 7.38 13.74
C LEU A 66 -8.68 6.34 13.31
N GLN A 67 -9.13 5.09 13.15
CA GLN A 67 -8.36 4.03 12.53
C GLN A 67 -9.00 3.68 11.19
N ASN A 68 -8.20 3.76 10.12
CA ASN A 68 -8.61 3.44 8.76
C ASN A 68 -8.15 2.02 8.40
N ASN A 69 -9.08 1.10 8.12
CA ASN A 69 -8.74 -0.27 7.75
C ASN A 69 -8.38 -0.44 6.26
N HIS A 70 -8.66 0.56 5.42
CA HIS A 70 -8.56 0.44 3.96
C HIS A 70 -7.88 1.61 3.26
N ILE A 71 -7.48 2.66 3.98
CA ILE A 71 -6.74 3.76 3.36
C ILE A 71 -5.27 3.40 3.53
N GLY A 72 -4.68 2.84 2.46
CA GLY A 72 -3.24 2.77 2.31
C GLY A 72 -2.65 4.14 2.63
N LYS A 73 -1.65 4.17 3.50
CA LYS A 73 -1.03 5.43 3.92
C LYS A 73 -0.32 6.07 2.72
N GLY A 74 -1.02 7.00 2.07
CA GLY A 74 -0.45 7.92 1.08
C GLY A 74 -0.97 7.70 -0.34
N CYS A 75 -1.33 8.82 -1.00
CA CYS A 75 -1.82 8.90 -2.37
C CYS A 75 -3.14 8.17 -2.66
N ASP A 76 -4.20 8.57 -1.95
CA ASP A 76 -5.55 8.10 -2.21
C ASP A 76 -5.99 8.48 -3.64
N ARG A 77 -6.40 7.46 -4.40
CA ARG A 77 -6.56 7.48 -5.86
C ARG A 77 -7.80 8.24 -6.34
N GLU A 78 -8.63 8.72 -5.42
CA GLU A 78 -9.99 9.16 -5.70
C GLU A 78 -10.18 10.68 -5.84
N THR A 79 -9.14 11.50 -5.65
CA THR A 79 -9.30 12.99 -5.67
C THR A 79 -8.57 13.68 -6.83
N TYR A 80 -7.73 12.97 -7.57
CA TYR A 80 -6.75 13.59 -8.44
C TYR A 80 -6.81 13.00 -9.85
N SER A 81 -6.75 13.85 -10.87
CA SER A 81 -6.51 13.38 -12.24
C SER A 81 -5.19 12.60 -12.30
N GLU A 82 -5.02 11.70 -13.27
CA GLU A 82 -3.80 10.91 -13.47
C GLU A 82 -2.52 11.76 -13.40
N LYS A 83 -2.52 12.93 -14.06
CA LYS A 83 -1.43 13.93 -13.99
C LYS A 83 -1.21 14.52 -12.61
N SER A 84 -2.27 14.66 -11.82
CA SER A 84 -2.21 15.19 -10.46
C SER A 84 -1.76 14.12 -9.47
N LEU A 85 -2.16 12.85 -9.63
CA LEU A 85 -1.64 11.69 -8.90
C LEU A 85 -0.14 11.53 -9.14
N GLN A 86 0.28 11.60 -10.41
CA GLN A 86 1.70 11.55 -10.77
C GLN A 86 2.49 12.65 -10.03
N LYS A 87 1.98 13.88 -10.03
CA LYS A 87 2.58 15.01 -9.31
C LYS A 87 2.53 14.88 -7.78
N LEU A 88 1.46 14.32 -7.22
CA LEU A 88 1.26 14.18 -5.77
C LEU A 88 2.10 13.04 -5.17
N CYS A 89 2.34 11.98 -5.94
CA CYS A 89 3.02 10.75 -5.52
C CYS A 89 4.47 10.66 -6.01
N GLY A 90 4.99 11.73 -6.59
CA GLY A 90 6.38 11.80 -7.07
C GLY A 90 6.64 11.03 -8.36
N ALA A 91 5.62 10.61 -9.11
CA ALA A 91 5.82 10.10 -10.46
C ALA A 91 6.18 11.26 -11.39
N SER A 92 7.37 11.17 -11.98
CA SER A 92 7.86 12.10 -13.02
C SER A 92 6.83 12.30 -14.13
N SER A 93 6.79 13.47 -14.75
CA SER A 93 5.96 13.73 -15.96
C SER A 93 6.27 12.81 -17.16
N GLY A 94 7.31 11.99 -17.05
CA GLY A 94 7.66 10.91 -17.98
C GLY A 94 7.27 9.50 -17.52
N SER A 95 6.42 9.34 -16.50
CA SER A 95 5.94 8.01 -16.07
C SER A 95 4.91 7.44 -17.02
N THR A 96 5.03 6.15 -17.34
CA THR A 96 4.07 5.40 -18.15
C THR A 96 3.24 4.49 -17.26
N ASP A 97 1.92 4.57 -17.35
CA ASP A 97 1.01 3.59 -16.74
C ASP A 97 0.90 2.35 -17.62
N LEU A 98 1.26 1.19 -17.07
CA LEU A 98 1.20 -0.10 -17.77
C LEU A 98 -0.19 -0.73 -17.69
N LEU A 99 -0.97 -0.38 -16.66
CA LEU A 99 -2.31 -0.92 -16.41
C LEU A 99 -3.35 0.21 -16.25
N PRO A 100 -3.56 1.04 -17.29
CA PRO A 100 -4.55 2.11 -17.25
C PRO A 100 -6.00 1.60 -17.34
N ALA A 101 -6.95 2.47 -17.02
CA ALA A 101 -8.37 2.23 -17.21
C ALA A 101 -8.69 1.87 -18.67
N PRO A 102 -9.39 0.74 -18.93
CA PRO A 102 -9.67 0.31 -20.30
C PRO A 102 -10.38 1.38 -21.13
N SER A 103 -9.79 1.72 -22.27
CA SER A 103 -10.31 2.70 -23.21
C SER A 103 -9.98 2.31 -24.66
N ALA A 104 -10.50 3.07 -25.63
CA ALA A 104 -10.20 2.84 -27.04
C ALA A 104 -8.68 2.89 -27.37
N SER A 105 -7.91 3.68 -26.61
CA SER A 105 -6.46 3.79 -26.75
C SER A 105 -5.68 2.86 -25.83
N THR A 106 -6.35 2.14 -24.92
CA THR A 106 -5.74 1.27 -23.90
C THR A 106 -6.41 -0.10 -23.83
N ASN A 107 -6.73 -0.66 -24.99
CA ASN A 107 -7.52 -1.90 -25.09
C ASN A 107 -6.82 -3.15 -24.53
N TRP A 108 -5.51 -3.11 -24.26
CA TRP A 108 -4.77 -4.26 -23.70
C TRP A 108 -5.17 -4.59 -22.26
N THR A 109 -5.80 -3.67 -21.53
CA THR A 109 -6.34 -3.93 -20.19
C THR A 109 -7.81 -4.35 -20.19
N ALA A 110 -8.50 -4.34 -21.34
CA ALA A 110 -9.95 -4.52 -21.42
C ALA A 110 -10.44 -5.92 -21.03
N SER A 111 -9.60 -6.95 -21.16
CA SER A 111 -9.94 -8.34 -20.82
C SER A 111 -9.50 -8.75 -19.42
N LEU A 112 -8.81 -7.87 -18.69
CA LEU A 112 -8.32 -8.18 -17.35
C LEU A 112 -9.47 -8.19 -16.35
N VAL A 113 -9.43 -9.16 -15.43
CA VAL A 113 -10.41 -9.24 -14.35
C VAL A 113 -10.19 -8.09 -13.37
N THR A 114 -11.24 -7.30 -13.14
CA THR A 114 -11.24 -6.23 -12.14
C THR A 114 -12.00 -6.68 -10.89
N ASP A 115 -11.47 -6.37 -9.71
CA ASP A 115 -12.22 -6.57 -8.46
C ASP A 115 -13.19 -5.39 -8.27
N SER A 116 -14.41 -5.51 -8.79
CA SER A 116 -15.42 -4.45 -8.86
C SER A 116 -16.12 -4.17 -7.53
N GLY A 117 -15.37 -4.15 -6.42
CA GLY A 117 -15.89 -4.08 -5.07
C GLY A 117 -16.43 -2.72 -4.62
N ARG A 118 -16.08 -1.61 -5.31
CA ARG A 118 -16.56 -0.23 -5.10
C ARG A 118 -16.16 0.65 -6.31
N ASP A 119 -17.06 1.51 -6.77
CA ASP A 119 -17.06 2.27 -8.04
C ASP A 119 -15.99 3.39 -8.19
N SER A 120 -14.78 3.21 -7.67
CA SER A 120 -13.73 4.24 -7.74
C SER A 120 -12.30 3.70 -7.94
N ASP A 121 -12.04 2.45 -7.55
CA ASP A 121 -10.72 1.83 -7.69
C ASP A 121 -10.70 0.68 -8.70
N LEU A 122 -10.33 0.98 -9.95
CA LEU A 122 -9.76 0.02 -10.90
C LEU A 122 -8.57 -0.73 -10.28
N ILE A 123 -8.86 -1.91 -9.72
CA ILE A 123 -7.90 -2.89 -9.23
C ILE A 123 -7.98 -4.11 -10.14
N PHE A 124 -6.85 -4.49 -10.72
CA PHE A 124 -6.73 -5.71 -11.50
C PHE A 124 -6.37 -6.89 -10.60
N ARG A 125 -7.04 -8.02 -10.82
CA ARG A 125 -6.80 -9.27 -10.10
C ARG A 125 -6.10 -10.26 -11.03
N PHE A 126 -4.92 -10.72 -10.60
CA PHE A 126 -4.15 -11.74 -11.28
C PHE A 126 -4.12 -13.01 -10.41
N ASP A 127 -4.55 -14.13 -10.99
CA ASP A 127 -4.64 -15.45 -10.34
C ASP A 127 -3.68 -16.48 -10.97
N GLY A 128 -2.78 -16.01 -11.85
CA GLY A 128 -1.86 -16.84 -12.61
C GLY A 128 -2.40 -17.31 -13.97
N HIS A 129 -3.66 -17.03 -14.32
CA HIS A 129 -4.25 -17.43 -15.62
C HIS A 129 -4.33 -16.29 -16.64
N GLN A 130 -4.07 -15.05 -16.24
CA GLN A 130 -4.13 -13.87 -17.09
C GLN A 130 -2.87 -13.02 -16.92
N ALA A 131 -2.53 -12.27 -17.98
CA ALA A 131 -1.48 -11.27 -17.97
C ALA A 131 -1.79 -10.19 -19.03
N ALA A 132 -1.23 -9.00 -18.85
CA ALA A 132 -1.43 -7.88 -19.76
C ALA A 132 -0.25 -7.79 -20.74
N LYS A 133 -0.49 -7.98 -22.04
CA LYS A 133 0.58 -7.78 -23.03
C LYS A 133 0.69 -6.30 -23.37
N ILE A 134 1.76 -5.67 -22.91
CA ILE A 134 1.97 -4.23 -23.09
C ILE A 134 2.43 -3.94 -24.52
N PRO A 135 1.74 -3.06 -25.28
CA PRO A 135 2.17 -2.71 -26.63
C PRO A 135 3.55 -2.03 -26.68
N ASP A 136 4.30 -2.27 -27.76
CA ASP A 136 5.67 -1.77 -27.94
C ASP A 136 5.80 -0.24 -27.91
N TRP A 137 4.72 0.49 -28.16
CA TRP A 137 4.71 1.96 -28.16
C TRP A 137 4.52 2.56 -26.76
N VAL A 138 4.17 1.74 -25.77
CA VAL A 138 3.90 2.19 -24.39
C VAL A 138 5.21 2.37 -23.61
N VAL A 139 6.13 1.40 -23.73
CA VAL A 139 7.42 1.41 -23.05
C VAL A 139 8.55 1.47 -24.08
N PRO A 140 9.56 2.34 -23.92
CA PRO A 140 10.71 2.35 -24.81
C PRO A 140 11.40 0.98 -24.83
N GLN A 141 11.77 0.50 -26.02
CA GLN A 141 12.39 -0.82 -26.19
C GLN A 141 13.69 -0.97 -25.39
N ASN A 142 14.44 0.11 -25.22
CA ASN A 142 15.70 0.12 -24.48
C ASN A 142 15.57 0.94 -23.19
N LEU A 143 15.62 0.26 -22.05
CA LEU A 143 15.74 0.92 -20.75
C LEU A 143 17.13 1.56 -20.61
N THR A 144 17.17 2.73 -19.97
CA THR A 144 18.43 3.41 -19.67
C THR A 144 19.08 2.83 -18.39
N ASP A 145 20.23 3.38 -18.00
CA ASP A 145 20.89 3.07 -16.72
C ASP A 145 20.10 3.57 -15.51
N GLN A 146 19.09 4.40 -15.75
CA GLN A 146 18.25 5.01 -14.73
C GLN A 146 16.77 4.86 -15.07
N PHE A 147 16.05 4.12 -14.24
CA PHE A 147 14.60 4.03 -14.35
C PHE A 147 13.99 3.58 -13.02
N THR A 148 12.67 3.72 -12.93
CA THR A 148 11.92 3.36 -11.72
C THR A 148 10.74 2.49 -12.11
N ILE A 149 10.55 1.40 -11.38
CA ILE A 149 9.32 0.60 -11.41
C ILE A 149 8.57 0.85 -10.11
N ALA A 150 7.32 1.27 -10.19
CA ALA A 150 6.48 1.51 -9.03
C ALA A 150 5.16 0.76 -9.16
N THR A 151 4.72 0.09 -8.09
CA THR A 151 3.46 -0.66 -8.08
C THR A 151 2.84 -0.72 -6.69
N TRP A 152 1.51 -0.68 -6.64
CA TRP A 152 0.74 -1.08 -5.47
C TRP A 152 0.27 -2.52 -5.67
N MET A 153 0.53 -3.39 -4.72
CA MET A 153 0.04 -4.76 -4.80
C MET A 153 -0.37 -5.31 -3.44
N LYS A 154 -1.37 -6.18 -3.48
CA LYS A 154 -1.78 -7.03 -2.37
C LYS A 154 -1.48 -8.47 -2.75
N HIS A 155 -0.52 -9.07 -2.06
CA HIS A 155 -0.09 -10.44 -2.31
C HIS A 155 -0.10 -11.24 -1.00
N GLY A 156 -0.30 -12.55 -1.11
CA GLY A 156 -0.22 -13.43 0.04
C GLY A 156 0.06 -14.86 -0.39
N PRO A 157 0.52 -15.71 0.54
CA PRO A 157 0.90 -17.07 0.21
C PRO A 157 -0.30 -17.87 -0.31
N THR A 158 -0.13 -18.50 -1.46
CA THR A 158 -1.11 -19.41 -2.06
C THR A 158 -1.07 -20.76 -1.32
N PRO A 159 -2.16 -21.18 -0.65
CA PRO A 159 -2.16 -22.44 0.09
C PRO A 159 -2.03 -23.66 -0.84
N GLY A 160 -1.11 -24.57 -0.52
CA GLY A 160 -1.06 -25.91 -1.14
C GLY A 160 -0.34 -26.02 -2.48
N LEU A 161 -0.01 -24.91 -3.16
CA LEU A 161 0.96 -24.93 -4.24
C LEU A 161 2.37 -24.82 -3.66
N ARG A 162 3.30 -25.62 -4.17
CA ARG A 162 4.74 -25.28 -4.09
C ARG A 162 4.84 -23.83 -4.56
N ALA A 163 5.49 -22.95 -3.81
CA ALA A 163 5.59 -21.54 -4.18
C ALA A 163 6.21 -21.43 -5.58
N GLU A 164 5.38 -21.38 -6.61
CA GLU A 164 5.84 -21.17 -7.96
C GLU A 164 6.30 -19.73 -8.08
N LYS A 165 7.11 -19.46 -9.10
CA LYS A 165 7.54 -18.10 -9.39
C LYS A 165 6.34 -17.33 -9.95
N GLU A 166 5.88 -16.32 -9.23
CA GLU A 166 4.78 -15.46 -9.65
C GLU A 166 5.35 -14.16 -10.23
N THR A 167 5.10 -13.91 -11.51
CA THR A 167 5.73 -12.80 -12.24
C THR A 167 4.84 -11.57 -12.20
N LEU A 168 5.38 -10.44 -11.73
CA LEU A 168 4.69 -9.15 -11.68
C LEU A 168 4.92 -8.33 -12.95
N LEU A 169 6.13 -8.44 -13.52
CA LEU A 169 6.53 -7.76 -14.74
C LEU A 169 7.61 -8.58 -15.43
N CYS A 170 7.52 -8.75 -16.74
CA CYS A 170 8.54 -9.46 -17.51
C CYS A 170 8.72 -8.87 -18.90
N ASN A 171 9.95 -8.50 -19.23
CA ASN A 171 10.37 -8.24 -20.58
C ASN A 171 11.23 -9.40 -21.10
N SER A 172 10.77 -10.05 -22.16
CA SER A 172 11.45 -11.18 -22.76
C SER A 172 11.40 -11.15 -24.28
N ASP A 173 12.27 -11.92 -24.93
CA ASP A 173 12.20 -12.14 -26.37
C ASP A 173 10.80 -12.63 -26.79
N LYS A 174 10.22 -12.03 -27.85
CA LYS A 174 8.91 -12.40 -28.40
C LYS A 174 8.88 -13.82 -28.96
N THR A 175 10.01 -14.25 -29.50
CA THR A 175 10.15 -15.53 -30.20
C THR A 175 11.38 -16.27 -29.73
N GLU A 176 11.39 -17.59 -29.97
CA GLU A 176 12.55 -18.47 -29.81
C GLU A 176 13.03 -18.63 -28.37
N MET A 177 13.96 -17.76 -27.94
CA MET A 177 14.87 -18.02 -26.83
C MET A 177 14.26 -17.71 -25.46
N ASN A 178 13.14 -16.96 -25.42
CA ASN A 178 12.46 -16.51 -24.20
C ASN A 178 13.43 -15.96 -23.13
N ARG A 179 14.47 -15.25 -23.57
CA ARG A 179 15.46 -14.69 -22.64
C ARG A 179 14.80 -13.52 -21.94
N HIS A 180 14.82 -13.53 -20.62
CA HIS A 180 14.35 -12.41 -19.81
C HIS A 180 15.43 -11.33 -19.79
N HIS A 181 15.10 -10.15 -20.30
CA HIS A 181 15.95 -8.97 -20.26
C HIS A 181 15.84 -8.32 -18.89
N TYR A 182 14.61 -8.10 -18.43
CA TYR A 182 14.35 -7.76 -17.04
C TYR A 182 13.06 -8.41 -16.57
N SER A 183 12.99 -8.74 -15.28
CA SER A 183 11.76 -9.26 -14.67
C SER A 183 11.68 -8.90 -13.20
N LEU A 184 10.46 -8.65 -12.74
CA LEU A 184 10.12 -8.51 -11.33
C LEU A 184 9.19 -9.65 -10.96
N TYR A 185 9.55 -10.42 -9.93
CA TYR A 185 8.77 -11.58 -9.53
C TYR A 185 8.83 -11.82 -8.03
N VAL A 186 7.84 -12.54 -7.54
CA VAL A 186 7.78 -12.99 -6.15
C VAL A 186 7.95 -14.50 -6.08
N HIS A 187 8.67 -14.94 -5.05
CA HIS A 187 8.88 -16.36 -4.80
C HIS A 187 9.16 -16.57 -3.31
N ASN A 188 8.26 -17.29 -2.62
CA ASN A 188 8.44 -17.68 -1.22
C ASN A 188 8.77 -16.47 -0.29
N CYS A 189 7.88 -15.47 -0.28
CA CYS A 189 8.02 -14.22 0.49
C CYS A 189 9.31 -13.43 0.19
N ARG A 190 9.82 -13.58 -1.03
CA ARG A 190 10.92 -12.77 -1.56
C ARG A 190 10.44 -12.03 -2.78
N LEU A 191 10.90 -10.80 -2.90
CA LEU A 191 10.83 -10.03 -4.12
C LEU A 191 12.19 -10.15 -4.81
N VAL A 192 12.19 -10.43 -6.11
CA VAL A 192 13.42 -10.55 -6.89
C VAL A 192 13.30 -9.72 -8.15
N PHE A 193 14.32 -8.90 -8.39
CA PHE A 193 14.46 -8.12 -9.61
C PHE A 193 15.64 -8.65 -10.41
N LEU A 194 15.37 -9.09 -11.64
CA LEU A 194 16.37 -9.46 -12.65
C LEU A 194 16.53 -8.31 -13.63
N LEU A 195 17.77 -7.92 -13.91
CA LEU A 195 18.14 -6.96 -14.95
C LEU A 195 19.40 -7.46 -15.65
N ARG A 196 19.23 -8.00 -16.86
CA ARG A 196 20.29 -8.32 -17.80
C ARG A 196 20.34 -7.24 -18.86
N ARG A 197 21.53 -6.77 -19.18
CA ARG A 197 21.73 -5.72 -20.18
C ARG A 197 22.73 -6.13 -21.24
N ASP A 198 22.51 -5.62 -22.44
CA ASP A 198 23.44 -5.73 -23.55
C ASP A 198 24.61 -4.77 -23.31
N PHE A 199 25.74 -5.31 -22.85
CA PHE A 199 26.99 -4.56 -22.76
C PHE A 199 27.94 -5.02 -23.85
N THR A 200 28.64 -4.06 -24.44
CA THR A 200 29.69 -4.30 -25.45
C THR A 200 30.89 -5.07 -24.89
N GLN A 201 31.00 -5.21 -23.56
CA GLN A 201 32.00 -6.01 -22.87
C GLN A 201 31.39 -7.34 -22.41
N VAL A 202 31.47 -8.33 -23.29
CA VAL A 202 30.79 -9.64 -23.14
C VAL A 202 31.46 -10.54 -22.09
N ASP A 203 32.69 -10.22 -21.66
CA ASP A 203 33.55 -11.10 -20.88
C ASP A 203 33.62 -10.74 -19.36
N THR A 204 32.61 -10.09 -18.80
CA THR A 204 32.62 -9.70 -17.37
C THR A 204 31.27 -9.89 -16.70
N PHE A 205 31.27 -10.59 -15.57
CA PHE A 205 30.14 -10.74 -14.67
C PHE A 205 29.69 -9.38 -14.11
N ARG A 206 28.39 -9.15 -14.07
CA ARG A 206 27.77 -7.94 -13.54
C ARG A 206 26.56 -8.27 -12.67
N PRO A 207 26.24 -7.43 -11.67
CA PRO A 207 25.02 -7.57 -10.89
C PRO A 207 23.80 -7.70 -11.79
N ALA A 208 23.07 -8.80 -11.66
CA ALA A 208 21.96 -9.12 -12.53
C ALA A 208 20.69 -9.47 -11.76
N GLU A 209 20.79 -10.12 -10.60
CA GLU A 209 19.61 -10.36 -9.75
C GLU A 209 19.79 -9.77 -8.36
N PHE A 210 18.76 -9.09 -7.91
CA PHE A 210 18.69 -8.43 -6.62
C PHE A 210 17.55 -9.06 -5.82
N HIS A 211 17.86 -9.56 -4.63
CA HIS A 211 16.94 -10.37 -3.83
C HIS A 211 16.64 -9.68 -2.51
N TRP A 212 15.35 -9.52 -2.19
CA TRP A 212 14.86 -9.00 -0.91
C TRP A 212 13.96 -10.02 -0.22
N LYS A 213 14.09 -10.14 1.10
CA LYS A 213 13.17 -10.91 1.93
C LYS A 213 12.22 -9.93 2.61
N LEU A 214 10.92 -10.05 2.33
CA LEU A 214 9.92 -9.06 2.71
C LEU A 214 8.71 -9.76 3.32
N GLU A 215 8.31 -9.35 4.52
CA GLU A 215 7.11 -9.88 5.17
C GLU A 215 5.83 -9.36 4.49
N GLN A 216 5.90 -8.15 3.93
CA GLN A 216 4.85 -7.44 3.17
C GLN A 216 4.40 -8.19 1.90
N ILE A 217 5.23 -9.10 1.40
CA ILE A 217 4.85 -9.96 0.28
C ILE A 217 3.85 -11.03 0.75
N CYS A 218 3.84 -11.41 2.03
CA CYS A 218 3.11 -12.58 2.51
C CYS A 218 2.05 -12.28 3.57
N ASP A 219 1.82 -11.02 3.91
CA ASP A 219 0.87 -10.62 4.95
C ASP A 219 -0.56 -10.40 4.46
N LYS A 220 -0.81 -10.50 3.14
CA LYS A 220 -2.12 -10.24 2.52
C LYS A 220 -2.60 -8.82 2.75
N GLU A 221 -1.71 -7.84 2.80
CA GLU A 221 -2.06 -6.43 2.87
C GLU A 221 -1.56 -5.66 1.63
N TRP A 222 -2.10 -4.45 1.44
CA TRP A 222 -1.69 -3.57 0.35
C TRP A 222 -0.39 -2.84 0.72
N HIS A 223 0.59 -2.93 -0.17
CA HIS A 223 1.87 -2.26 -0.01
C HIS A 223 2.30 -1.57 -1.30
N TYR A 224 3.01 -0.45 -1.14
CA TYR A 224 3.60 0.31 -2.23
C TYR A 224 5.08 -0.04 -2.41
N TYR A 225 5.43 -0.55 -3.57
CA TYR A 225 6.77 -0.98 -3.91
C TYR A 225 7.35 -0.05 -4.96
N VAL A 226 8.57 0.44 -4.72
CA VAL A 226 9.33 1.25 -5.67
C VAL A 226 10.73 0.68 -5.81
N ILE A 227 11.07 0.28 -7.04
CA ILE A 227 12.41 -0.17 -7.40
C ILE A 227 13.06 0.97 -8.18
N ASN A 228 14.03 1.62 -7.57
CA ASN A 228 14.85 2.62 -8.22
C ASN A 228 16.14 1.99 -8.73
N VAL A 229 16.35 2.04 -10.04
CA VAL A 229 17.54 1.52 -10.70
C VAL A 229 18.45 2.69 -11.05
N GLU A 230 19.65 2.68 -10.49
CA GLU A 230 20.78 3.54 -10.85
C GLU A 230 21.98 2.61 -11.06
N PHE A 231 21.98 1.90 -12.18
CA PHE A 231 22.84 0.73 -12.39
C PHE A 231 24.33 1.07 -12.16
N PRO A 232 25.09 0.23 -11.41
CA PRO A 232 24.76 -1.13 -10.94
C PRO A 232 24.00 -1.21 -9.61
N VAL A 233 23.57 -0.08 -9.05
CA VAL A 233 22.86 -0.02 -7.77
C VAL A 233 21.36 -0.10 -8.01
N VAL A 234 20.68 -0.94 -7.23
CA VAL A 234 19.22 -1.04 -7.22
C VAL A 234 18.74 -0.87 -5.79
N THR A 235 17.84 0.09 -5.58
CA THR A 235 17.28 0.40 -4.27
C THR A 235 15.79 0.05 -4.25
N LEU A 236 15.36 -0.72 -3.26
CA LEU A 236 13.94 -1.01 -3.03
C LEU A 236 13.41 -0.11 -1.93
N TYR A 237 12.23 0.45 -2.15
CA TYR A 237 11.41 1.09 -1.13
C TYR A 237 10.09 0.34 -1.01
N VAL A 238 9.69 0.04 0.23
CA VAL A 238 8.37 -0.51 0.57
C VAL A 238 7.71 0.43 1.55
N ASP A 239 6.57 1.00 1.17
CA ASP A 239 5.84 2.01 1.96
C ASP A 239 6.71 3.19 2.43
N GLY A 240 7.66 3.60 1.57
CA GLY A 240 8.60 4.68 1.85
C GLY A 240 9.80 4.29 2.71
N VAL A 241 9.91 3.03 3.14
CA VAL A 241 11.07 2.50 3.87
C VAL A 241 12.03 1.82 2.91
N THR A 242 13.32 2.11 3.02
CA THR A 242 14.37 1.52 2.17
C THR A 242 14.77 0.12 2.64
N TYR A 243 15.01 -0.78 1.68
CA TYR A 243 15.46 -2.15 1.91
C TYR A 243 16.69 -2.49 1.05
N ASP A 244 17.76 -2.91 1.71
CA ASP A 244 18.94 -3.42 1.03
C ASP A 244 18.73 -4.88 0.59
N PRO A 245 19.21 -5.27 -0.61
CA PRO A 245 19.16 -6.65 -1.04
C PRO A 245 20.06 -7.51 -0.15
N TYR A 246 19.55 -8.66 0.31
CA TYR A 246 20.35 -9.59 1.10
C TYR A 246 21.30 -10.43 0.23
N LEU A 247 20.99 -10.53 -1.07
CA LEU A 247 21.78 -11.24 -2.05
C LEU A 247 21.70 -10.48 -3.38
N VAL A 248 22.86 -10.25 -3.96
CA VAL A 248 23.03 -9.78 -5.34
C VAL A 248 23.83 -10.85 -6.06
N THR A 249 23.28 -11.40 -7.15
CA THR A 249 23.99 -12.40 -7.96
C THR A 249 24.41 -11.78 -9.27
N ASP A 250 25.65 -12.05 -9.64
CA ASP A 250 26.16 -11.65 -10.94
C ASP A 250 25.78 -12.68 -12.01
N ASP A 251 25.55 -12.19 -13.23
CA ASP A 251 25.29 -13.03 -14.40
C ASP A 251 26.06 -12.49 -15.62
N TRP A 252 26.09 -13.29 -16.68
CA TRP A 252 26.61 -12.87 -17.97
C TRP A 252 25.70 -11.81 -18.61
N PRO A 253 26.27 -10.83 -19.32
CA PRO A 253 25.50 -9.93 -20.17
C PRO A 253 24.66 -10.75 -21.16
N ILE A 254 23.46 -10.28 -21.46
CA ILE A 254 22.69 -10.88 -22.54
C ILE A 254 23.40 -10.56 -23.87
N HIS A 255 23.46 -11.55 -24.76
CA HIS A 255 24.03 -11.32 -26.08
C HIS A 255 23.05 -10.53 -26.94
N PRO A 256 23.53 -9.53 -27.70
CA PRO A 256 22.68 -8.80 -28.62
C PRO A 256 21.96 -9.75 -29.57
N SER A 257 20.65 -9.61 -29.70
CA SER A 257 19.86 -10.31 -30.71
C SER A 257 19.09 -9.32 -31.56
N GLN A 258 18.67 -9.77 -32.74
CA GLN A 258 17.74 -9.05 -33.61
C GLN A 258 16.27 -9.43 -33.29
N ILE A 259 16.03 -10.02 -32.12
CA ILE A 259 14.71 -10.52 -31.74
C ILE A 259 13.98 -9.41 -30.98
N ASP A 260 12.78 -9.09 -31.43
CA ASP A 260 11.91 -8.13 -30.75
C ASP A 260 11.56 -8.63 -29.33
N VAL A 261 11.45 -7.71 -28.38
CA VAL A 261 11.06 -8.02 -27.00
C VAL A 261 9.58 -7.71 -26.73
N GLN A 262 8.99 -8.38 -25.74
CA GLN A 262 7.62 -8.18 -25.27
C GLN A 262 7.62 -7.94 -23.78
N LEU A 263 6.96 -6.86 -23.34
CA LEU A 263 6.63 -6.62 -21.94
C LEU A 263 5.27 -7.25 -21.62
N THR A 264 5.22 -8.04 -20.55
CA THR A 264 4.02 -8.72 -20.03
C THR A 264 3.91 -8.55 -18.53
#